data_AF-A0A354UMR8-F1
#
_entry.id   AF-A0A354UMR8-F1
#
_cell.length_a   1.000
_cell.length_b   1.000
_cell.length_c   1.000
_cell.angle_alpha   90.00
_cell.angle_beta   90.00
_cell.angle_gamma   90.00
#
_symmetry.space_group_name_H-M   'P 1'
#
loop_
_entity.id
_entity.type
_entity.pdbx_description
1 polymer ?
#
loop_
_entity_poly.entity_id
_entity_poly.type
_entity_poly.pdbx_seq_one_letter_code
_entity_poly.pdbx_strand_id
1 'polypeptide(L)'
;MKNLKNESVYERICRTRKNGRPTTIDYVNALIDGFIEFHGDRYYADDHAIIGGIGYLSGTPVTVIGIEKGRNLQERLDRKFGSPLPEGYRKALRLLKQAEKFNRPAILFVDTQGANCGKEAEERGIGEAIARNLYEMSALKTPLISIVIGEGGSGGALALAVADRVWMLENAYYSVITPESCASILFKDPSRANEAAEHLRLTAHDLYSFGVIEKIIEEPDDFTKEDERALFMQKLKHDLEKEVHKLKKLSAEDLLAARYEKYRKIGRYEQYSSQIPKENERRLFKFFKK
;
A
#
# COMPACT_ATOMS: atom_id res chain seq x y z
N MET A 1 21.87 -14.40 11.84
CA MET A 1 21.99 -12.97 12.20
C MET A 1 21.82 -12.16 10.92
N LYS A 2 20.81 -11.27 10.86
CA LYS A 2 20.44 -10.45 9.70
C LYS A 2 21.67 -9.77 9.08
N ASN A 3 21.99 -10.07 7.81
CA ASN A 3 22.97 -9.31 7.02
C ASN A 3 22.29 -8.23 6.15
N LEU A 4 21.16 -7.69 6.62
CA LEU A 4 20.38 -6.63 5.97
C LEU A 4 21.14 -5.30 5.79
N LYS A 5 22.34 -5.18 6.37
CA LYS A 5 23.19 -3.98 6.30
C LYS A 5 23.90 -3.78 4.96
N ASN A 6 23.99 -4.81 4.12
CA ASN A 6 24.77 -4.76 2.87
C ASN A 6 23.96 -5.00 1.59
N GLU A 7 22.64 -5.19 1.68
CA GLU A 7 21.80 -5.31 0.48
C GLU A 7 21.43 -3.93 -0.07
N SER A 8 21.58 -3.77 -1.39
CA SER A 8 21.16 -2.58 -2.13
C SER A 8 19.64 -2.40 -2.08
N VAL A 9 19.17 -1.16 -2.31
CA VAL A 9 17.74 -0.88 -2.39
C VAL A 9 17.07 -1.75 -3.46
N TYR A 10 17.74 -1.97 -4.59
CA TYR A 10 17.18 -2.77 -5.68
C TYR A 10 17.10 -4.27 -5.36
N GLU A 11 18.04 -4.83 -4.60
CA GLU A 11 17.93 -6.22 -4.14
C GLU A 11 16.71 -6.43 -3.23
N ARG A 12 16.40 -5.45 -2.37
CA ARG A 12 15.18 -5.46 -1.56
C ARG A 12 13.92 -5.42 -2.43
N ILE A 13 13.90 -4.57 -3.47
CA ILE A 13 12.81 -4.55 -4.45
C ILE A 13 12.67 -5.92 -5.13
N CYS A 14 13.77 -6.55 -5.54
CA CYS A 14 13.72 -7.89 -6.14
C CYS A 14 13.14 -8.95 -5.18
N ARG A 15 13.30 -8.81 -3.85
CA ARG A 15 12.64 -9.69 -2.87
C ARG A 15 11.11 -9.58 -2.93
N THR A 16 10.54 -8.41 -3.23
CA THR A 16 9.09 -8.26 -3.35
C THR A 16 8.52 -8.98 -4.57
N ARG A 17 9.36 -9.26 -5.57
CA ARG A 17 9.00 -9.92 -6.83
C ARG A 17 9.26 -11.43 -6.82
N LYS A 18 9.84 -11.98 -5.74
CA LYS A 18 10.14 -13.41 -5.63
C LYS A 18 8.87 -14.24 -5.61
N ASN A 19 8.91 -15.38 -6.28
CA ASN A 19 7.88 -16.41 -6.14
C ASN A 19 7.85 -16.92 -4.69
N GLY A 20 6.64 -17.17 -4.18
CA GLY A 20 6.44 -17.56 -2.79
C GLY A 20 6.24 -16.39 -1.81
N ARG A 21 6.38 -15.12 -2.26
CA ARG A 21 5.89 -13.99 -1.48
C ARG A 21 4.35 -14.07 -1.35
N PRO A 22 3.79 -13.92 -0.14
CA PRO A 22 2.34 -13.96 0.06
C PRO A 22 1.66 -12.81 -0.68
N THR A 23 0.52 -13.09 -1.31
CA THR A 23 -0.35 -12.07 -1.91
C THR A 23 -1.53 -11.76 -0.98
N THR A 24 -2.37 -10.79 -1.33
CA THR A 24 -3.50 -10.35 -0.47
C THR A 24 -4.34 -11.53 0.05
N ILE A 25 -4.64 -12.51 -0.78
CA ILE A 25 -5.45 -13.68 -0.38
C ILE A 25 -4.76 -14.55 0.69
N ASP A 26 -3.42 -14.62 0.70
CA ASP A 26 -2.66 -15.31 1.75
C ASP A 26 -2.82 -14.60 3.10
N TYR A 27 -2.74 -13.27 3.12
CA TYR A 27 -2.98 -12.47 4.32
C TYR A 27 -4.44 -12.59 4.78
N VAL A 28 -5.40 -12.52 3.86
CA VAL A 28 -6.83 -12.68 4.20
C VAL A 28 -7.07 -14.03 4.87
N ASN A 29 -6.60 -15.13 4.27
CA ASN A 29 -6.79 -16.48 4.79
C ASN A 29 -6.13 -16.70 6.16
N ALA A 30 -4.99 -16.06 6.42
CA ALA A 30 -4.26 -16.21 7.68
C ALA A 30 -4.80 -15.31 8.80
N LEU A 31 -5.31 -14.12 8.46
CA LEU A 31 -5.65 -13.08 9.45
C LEU A 31 -7.14 -12.99 9.75
N ILE A 32 -8.00 -13.35 8.78
CA ILE A 32 -9.42 -13.03 8.78
C ILE A 32 -10.26 -14.30 8.87
N ASP A 33 -10.98 -14.44 9.98
CA ASP A 33 -11.84 -15.58 10.26
C ASP A 33 -13.19 -15.38 9.54
N GLY A 34 -13.67 -16.42 8.84
CA GLY A 34 -14.98 -16.40 8.16
C GLY A 34 -15.09 -15.37 7.04
N PHE A 35 -14.02 -15.16 6.27
CA PHE A 35 -14.02 -14.21 5.15
C PHE A 35 -15.04 -14.58 4.07
N ILE A 36 -15.85 -13.61 3.67
CA ILE A 36 -16.82 -13.70 2.57
C ILE A 36 -16.45 -12.63 1.54
N GLU A 37 -16.02 -13.07 0.36
CA GLU A 37 -15.66 -12.19 -0.75
C GLU A 37 -16.91 -11.59 -1.40
N PHE A 38 -16.84 -10.29 -1.72
CA PHE A 38 -17.89 -9.54 -2.42
C PHE A 38 -17.37 -9.03 -3.77
N HIS A 39 -18.17 -9.23 -4.80
CA HIS A 39 -17.82 -8.95 -6.19
C HIS A 39 -18.53 -7.72 -6.76
N GLY A 40 -17.92 -7.14 -7.80
CA GLY A 40 -18.50 -6.14 -8.69
C GLY A 40 -18.47 -4.71 -8.16
N ASP A 41 -18.38 -3.75 -9.05
CA ASP A 41 -18.46 -2.32 -8.74
C ASP A 41 -19.89 -1.75 -8.76
N ARG A 42 -20.84 -2.49 -9.37
CA ARG A 42 -22.23 -2.08 -9.67
C ARG A 42 -22.35 -1.03 -10.79
N TYR A 43 -21.31 -0.85 -11.59
CA TYR A 43 -21.28 0.07 -12.72
C TYR A 43 -20.88 -0.63 -14.03
N TYR A 44 -19.81 -1.44 -14.00
CA TYR A 44 -19.24 -2.03 -15.20
C TYR A 44 -18.94 -3.52 -15.04
N ALA A 45 -18.05 -3.90 -14.11
CA ALA A 45 -17.57 -5.27 -13.99
C ALA A 45 -17.06 -5.60 -12.57
N ASP A 46 -16.69 -6.86 -12.37
CA ASP A 46 -15.85 -7.28 -11.26
C ASP A 46 -14.38 -7.33 -11.71
N ASP A 47 -13.53 -6.51 -11.12
CA ASP A 47 -12.10 -6.55 -11.41
C ASP A 47 -11.37 -7.51 -10.46
N HIS A 48 -10.86 -8.61 -11.02
CA HIS A 48 -10.16 -9.64 -10.25
C HIS A 48 -8.80 -9.18 -9.68
N ALA A 49 -8.28 -8.04 -10.15
CA ALA A 49 -7.11 -7.40 -9.55
C ALA A 49 -7.41 -6.81 -8.16
N ILE A 50 -8.68 -6.60 -7.81
CA ILE A 50 -9.12 -6.16 -6.48
C ILE A 50 -9.98 -7.24 -5.85
N ILE A 51 -9.50 -7.83 -4.76
CA ILE A 51 -10.32 -8.69 -3.90
C ILE A 51 -10.81 -7.90 -2.71
N GLY A 52 -11.99 -8.23 -2.20
CA GLY A 52 -12.47 -7.60 -0.99
C GLY A 52 -13.78 -8.17 -0.49
N GLY A 53 -14.04 -7.98 0.79
CA GLY A 53 -15.14 -8.66 1.47
C GLY A 53 -15.20 -8.29 2.95
N ILE A 54 -15.91 -9.12 3.71
CA ILE A 54 -16.06 -8.96 5.15
C ILE A 54 -15.64 -10.23 5.88
N GLY A 55 -15.21 -10.10 7.13
CA GLY A 55 -14.91 -11.21 8.00
C GLY A 55 -14.61 -10.70 9.41
N TYR A 56 -13.92 -11.51 10.20
CA TYR A 56 -13.59 -11.18 11.59
C TYR A 56 -12.09 -11.16 11.82
N LEU A 57 -11.58 -10.06 12.38
CA LEU A 57 -10.23 -9.99 12.94
C LEU A 57 -10.35 -10.15 14.46
N SER A 58 -9.97 -11.31 14.98
CA SER A 58 -10.05 -11.63 16.42
C SER A 58 -11.45 -11.31 17.01
N GLY A 59 -12.51 -11.73 16.30
CA GLY A 59 -13.90 -11.48 16.68
C GLY A 59 -14.45 -10.08 16.34
N THR A 60 -13.62 -9.13 15.91
CA THR A 60 -14.09 -7.81 15.44
C THR A 60 -14.49 -7.88 13.96
N PRO A 61 -15.72 -7.51 13.57
CA PRO A 61 -16.12 -7.47 12.17
C PRO A 61 -15.34 -6.38 11.42
N VAL A 62 -14.70 -6.76 10.32
CA VAL A 62 -13.87 -5.88 9.48
C VAL A 62 -14.25 -6.02 8.01
N THR A 63 -14.03 -4.95 7.25
CA THR A 63 -13.98 -5.01 5.80
C THR A 63 -12.52 -5.18 5.39
N VAL A 64 -12.23 -6.05 4.43
CA VAL A 64 -10.87 -6.24 3.92
C VAL A 64 -10.87 -6.05 2.42
N ILE A 65 -9.90 -5.33 1.90
CA ILE A 65 -9.76 -5.04 0.47
C ILE A 65 -8.27 -5.13 0.15
N GLY A 66 -7.90 -5.66 -1.01
CA GLY A 66 -6.53 -5.55 -1.44
C GLY A 66 -6.32 -5.85 -2.91
N ILE A 67 -5.15 -5.45 -3.37
CA ILE A 67 -4.71 -5.71 -4.74
C ILE A 67 -4.13 -7.11 -4.78
N GLU A 68 -4.67 -7.96 -5.63
CA GLU A 68 -4.27 -9.37 -5.72
C GLU A 68 -3.49 -9.60 -7.01
N LYS A 69 -2.21 -9.94 -6.86
CA LYS A 69 -1.33 -10.22 -8.01
C LYS A 69 -1.53 -11.61 -8.60
N GLY A 70 -1.94 -12.59 -7.81
CA GLY A 70 -1.95 -14.00 -8.19
C GLY A 70 -0.59 -14.69 -7.98
N ARG A 71 -0.64 -15.98 -7.65
CA ARG A 71 0.53 -16.78 -7.25
C ARG A 71 1.24 -17.43 -8.43
N ASN A 72 0.50 -17.79 -9.47
CA ASN A 72 1.00 -18.42 -10.69
C ASN A 72 0.65 -17.59 -11.93
N LEU A 73 1.18 -17.98 -13.10
CA LEU A 73 0.98 -17.23 -14.34
C LEU A 73 -0.51 -17.09 -14.74
N GLN A 74 -1.29 -18.16 -14.58
CA GLN A 74 -2.71 -18.14 -14.94
C GLN A 74 -3.49 -17.14 -14.06
N GLU A 75 -3.27 -17.19 -12.74
CA GLU A 75 -3.85 -16.22 -11.81
C GLU A 75 -3.35 -14.80 -12.08
N ARG A 76 -2.06 -14.63 -12.37
CA ARG A 76 -1.49 -13.31 -12.70
C ARG A 76 -2.12 -12.71 -13.94
N LEU A 77 -2.37 -13.51 -14.98
CA LEU A 77 -3.06 -13.03 -16.18
C LEU A 77 -4.50 -12.62 -15.88
N ASP A 78 -5.25 -13.46 -15.18
CA ASP A 78 -6.63 -13.17 -14.77
C ASP A 78 -6.75 -11.88 -13.94
N ARG A 79 -5.78 -11.68 -13.04
CA ARG A 79 -5.72 -10.52 -12.15
C ARG A 79 -4.88 -9.37 -12.66
N LYS A 80 -4.51 -9.39 -13.95
CA LYS A 80 -3.75 -8.32 -14.63
C LYS A 80 -2.47 -7.93 -13.87
N PHE A 81 -1.81 -8.93 -13.28
CA PHE A 81 -0.60 -8.80 -12.47
C PHE A 81 -0.77 -7.83 -11.29
N GLY A 82 -1.99 -7.72 -10.74
CA GLY A 82 -2.32 -6.76 -9.70
C GLY A 82 -2.26 -5.32 -10.20
N SER A 83 -2.65 -5.07 -11.45
CA SER A 83 -2.81 -3.73 -12.03
C SER A 83 -4.31 -3.45 -12.20
N PRO A 84 -4.97 -2.82 -11.22
CA PRO A 84 -6.42 -2.62 -11.25
C PRO A 84 -6.86 -1.70 -12.39
N LEU A 85 -8.04 -2.00 -12.90
CA LEU A 85 -8.83 -1.18 -13.81
C LEU A 85 -9.74 -0.21 -13.01
N PRO A 86 -10.41 0.75 -13.68
CA PRO A 86 -11.26 1.73 -12.98
C PRO A 86 -12.35 1.08 -12.12
N GLU A 87 -13.00 0.05 -12.64
CA GLU A 87 -13.98 -0.79 -11.94
C GLU A 87 -13.43 -1.41 -10.65
N GLY A 88 -12.14 -1.76 -10.58
CA GLY A 88 -11.50 -2.25 -9.36
C GLY A 88 -11.48 -1.20 -8.25
N TYR A 89 -11.10 0.04 -8.58
CA TYR A 89 -11.12 1.15 -7.62
C TYR A 89 -12.55 1.55 -7.23
N ARG A 90 -13.52 1.45 -8.16
CA ARG A 90 -14.94 1.66 -7.84
C ARG A 90 -15.49 0.58 -6.91
N LYS A 91 -15.12 -0.70 -7.14
CA LYS A 91 -15.41 -1.83 -6.23
C LYS A 91 -14.83 -1.58 -4.85
N ALA A 92 -13.56 -1.18 -4.76
CA ALA A 92 -12.92 -0.85 -3.48
C ALA A 92 -13.67 0.25 -2.72
N LEU A 93 -13.97 1.37 -3.38
CA LEU A 93 -14.72 2.47 -2.79
C LEU A 93 -16.12 2.04 -2.34
N ARG A 94 -16.84 1.23 -3.14
CA ARG A 94 -18.15 0.68 -2.75
C ARG A 94 -18.06 -0.12 -1.45
N LEU A 95 -17.05 -0.98 -1.31
CA LEU A 95 -16.82 -1.77 -0.10
C LEU A 95 -16.45 -0.90 1.09
N LEU A 96 -15.65 0.14 0.89
CA LEU A 96 -15.30 1.12 1.93
C LEU A 96 -16.53 1.91 2.43
N LYS A 97 -17.42 2.33 1.53
CA LYS A 97 -18.70 2.97 1.91
C LYS A 97 -19.61 2.02 2.67
N GLN A 98 -19.61 0.73 2.34
CA GLN A 98 -20.29 -0.28 3.14
C GLN A 98 -19.63 -0.45 4.52
N ALA A 99 -18.30 -0.41 4.60
CA ALA A 99 -17.58 -0.46 5.87
C ALA A 99 -18.01 0.69 6.79
N GLU A 100 -18.02 1.92 6.27
CA GLU A 100 -18.49 3.12 6.97
C GLU A 100 -19.94 3.00 7.41
N LYS A 101 -20.86 2.59 6.51
CA LYS A 101 -22.29 2.44 6.83
C LYS A 101 -22.55 1.53 8.03
N PHE A 102 -21.73 0.51 8.22
CA PHE A 102 -21.88 -0.48 9.28
C PHE A 102 -20.81 -0.35 10.37
N ASN A 103 -20.08 0.77 10.42
CA ASN A 103 -19.04 1.06 11.41
C ASN A 103 -17.98 -0.05 11.55
N ARG A 104 -17.61 -0.67 10.42
CA ARG A 104 -16.54 -1.69 10.37
C ARG A 104 -15.21 -1.02 10.02
N PRO A 105 -14.14 -1.26 10.79
CA PRO A 105 -12.78 -0.93 10.37
C PRO A 105 -12.46 -1.60 9.03
N ALA A 106 -11.67 -0.93 8.19
CA ALA A 106 -11.20 -1.48 6.94
C ALA A 106 -9.68 -1.72 6.97
N ILE A 107 -9.27 -2.91 6.52
CA ILE A 107 -7.87 -3.30 6.37
C ILE A 107 -7.59 -3.41 4.88
N LEU A 108 -6.60 -2.66 4.40
CA LEU A 108 -6.27 -2.52 2.99
C LEU A 108 -4.89 -3.12 2.73
N PHE A 109 -4.77 -3.96 1.70
CA PHE A 109 -3.50 -4.52 1.27
C PHE A 109 -3.10 -3.98 -0.09
N VAL A 110 -1.90 -3.41 -0.16
CA VAL A 110 -1.35 -2.78 -1.37
C VAL A 110 -0.21 -3.62 -1.92
N ASP A 111 -0.41 -4.13 -3.12
CA ASP A 111 0.61 -4.85 -3.90
C ASP A 111 0.40 -4.65 -5.40
N THR A 112 0.96 -3.58 -5.94
CA THR A 112 0.80 -3.18 -7.34
C THR A 112 2.02 -2.43 -7.86
N GLN A 113 2.35 -2.63 -9.13
CA GLN A 113 3.32 -1.78 -9.83
C GLN A 113 2.69 -0.46 -10.33
N GLY A 114 1.35 -0.39 -10.34
CA GLY A 114 0.58 0.75 -10.79
C GLY A 114 -0.80 0.33 -11.26
N ALA A 115 -1.66 1.31 -11.46
CA ALA A 115 -2.93 1.09 -12.14
C ALA A 115 -2.69 0.63 -13.58
N ASN A 116 -3.67 -0.09 -14.14
CA ASN A 116 -3.60 -0.48 -15.54
C ASN A 116 -3.56 0.76 -16.45
N CYS A 117 -2.57 0.85 -17.34
CA CYS A 117 -2.37 1.98 -18.26
C CYS A 117 -2.83 1.67 -19.69
N GLY A 118 -3.74 0.71 -19.88
CA GLY A 118 -4.28 0.33 -21.17
C GLY A 118 -5.36 1.31 -21.66
N LYS A 119 -5.59 1.31 -22.99
CA LYS A 119 -6.60 2.15 -23.65
C LYS A 119 -7.98 2.07 -22.97
N GLU A 120 -8.41 0.85 -22.68
CA GLU A 120 -9.67 0.57 -22.00
C GLU A 120 -9.78 1.19 -20.60
N ALA A 121 -8.67 1.25 -19.86
CA ALA A 121 -8.62 1.86 -18.53
C ALA A 121 -8.83 3.38 -18.63
N GLU A 122 -8.21 4.01 -19.64
CA GLU A 122 -8.37 5.44 -19.94
C GLU A 122 -9.81 5.76 -20.37
N GLU A 123 -10.37 5.01 -21.32
CA GLU A 123 -11.74 5.19 -21.81
C GLU A 123 -12.79 5.08 -20.69
N ARG A 124 -12.52 4.26 -19.66
CA ARG A 124 -13.38 4.08 -18.48
C ARG A 124 -13.03 4.97 -17.30
N GLY A 125 -12.05 5.87 -17.43
CA GLY A 125 -11.73 6.90 -16.44
C GLY A 125 -10.89 6.42 -15.25
N ILE A 126 -9.74 5.80 -15.50
CA ILE A 126 -8.81 5.37 -14.43
C ILE A 126 -8.36 6.50 -13.52
N GLY A 127 -8.06 7.68 -14.09
CA GLY A 127 -7.69 8.86 -13.33
C GLY A 127 -8.82 9.36 -12.41
N GLU A 128 -10.05 9.35 -12.90
CA GLU A 128 -11.24 9.69 -12.10
C GLU A 128 -11.45 8.69 -10.97
N ALA A 129 -11.39 7.38 -11.26
CA ALA A 129 -11.63 6.35 -10.26
C ALA A 129 -10.60 6.40 -9.11
N ILE A 130 -9.33 6.65 -9.44
CA ILE A 130 -8.26 6.88 -8.45
C ILE A 130 -8.55 8.17 -7.66
N ALA A 131 -8.75 9.29 -8.33
CA ALA A 131 -8.99 10.58 -7.66
C ALA A 131 -10.21 10.55 -6.73
N ARG A 132 -11.28 9.87 -7.16
CA ARG A 132 -12.50 9.69 -6.35
C ARG A 132 -12.22 8.85 -5.11
N ASN A 133 -11.42 7.79 -5.22
CA ASN A 133 -10.99 7.01 -4.04
C ASN A 133 -10.23 7.90 -3.04
N LEU A 134 -9.24 8.67 -3.49
CA LEU A 134 -8.48 9.58 -2.62
C LEU A 134 -9.39 10.57 -1.89
N TYR A 135 -10.29 11.21 -2.66
CA TYR A 135 -11.23 12.20 -2.14
C TYR A 135 -12.14 11.58 -1.07
N GLU A 136 -12.80 10.48 -1.39
CA GLU A 136 -13.77 9.85 -0.48
C GLU A 136 -13.08 9.24 0.74
N MET A 137 -11.93 8.58 0.57
CA MET A 137 -11.18 7.96 1.66
C MET A 137 -10.67 8.98 2.69
N SER A 138 -10.36 10.20 2.25
CA SER A 138 -9.95 11.28 3.16
C SER A 138 -11.04 11.64 4.18
N ALA A 139 -12.31 11.41 3.84
CA ALA A 139 -13.48 11.80 4.63
C ALA A 139 -14.26 10.62 5.25
N LEU A 140 -13.78 9.37 5.10
CA LEU A 140 -14.47 8.18 5.65
C LEU A 140 -14.46 8.17 7.19
N LYS A 141 -15.63 8.03 7.80
CA LYS A 141 -15.84 8.02 9.26
C LYS A 141 -15.62 6.64 9.90
N THR A 142 -14.80 5.80 9.28
CA THR A 142 -14.42 4.49 9.83
C THR A 142 -12.89 4.35 9.82
N PRO A 143 -12.29 3.60 10.78
CA PRO A 143 -10.86 3.36 10.79
C PRO A 143 -10.36 2.65 9.52
N LEU A 144 -9.27 3.15 8.96
CA LEU A 144 -8.58 2.61 7.79
C LEU A 144 -7.13 2.29 8.16
N ILE A 145 -6.71 1.06 7.91
CA ILE A 145 -5.31 0.63 8.03
C ILE A 145 -4.88 0.07 6.68
N SER A 146 -3.93 0.71 6.01
CA SER A 146 -3.34 0.24 4.76
C SER A 146 -1.97 -0.37 5.01
N ILE A 147 -1.69 -1.51 4.40
CA ILE A 147 -0.42 -2.22 4.50
C ILE A 147 0.14 -2.43 3.11
N VAL A 148 1.30 -1.85 2.82
CA VAL A 148 2.06 -2.16 1.60
C VAL A 148 2.80 -3.47 1.83
N ILE A 149 2.30 -4.53 1.20
CA ILE A 149 2.79 -5.91 1.38
C ILE A 149 3.77 -6.34 0.27
N GLY A 150 3.95 -5.54 -0.77
CA GLY A 150 4.91 -5.82 -1.83
C GLY A 150 5.32 -4.56 -2.55
N GLU A 151 4.72 -4.30 -3.70
CA GLU A 151 5.00 -3.12 -4.51
C GLU A 151 3.92 -2.03 -4.26
N GLY A 152 4.35 -0.80 -4.01
CA GLY A 152 3.49 0.38 -3.85
C GLY A 152 3.66 1.30 -5.05
N GLY A 153 3.04 0.97 -6.17
CA GLY A 153 3.18 1.71 -7.43
C GLY A 153 2.26 2.91 -7.57
N SER A 154 2.82 4.11 -7.46
CA SER A 154 2.23 5.39 -7.89
C SER A 154 0.80 5.64 -7.39
N GLY A 155 -0.02 6.32 -8.20
CA GLY A 155 -1.43 6.59 -7.93
C GLY A 155 -2.27 5.32 -7.75
N GLY A 156 -1.88 4.20 -8.38
CA GLY A 156 -2.61 2.94 -8.28
C GLY A 156 -2.52 2.32 -6.88
N ALA A 157 -1.37 2.43 -6.22
CA ALA A 157 -1.21 2.10 -4.81
C ALA A 157 -1.86 3.15 -3.89
N LEU A 158 -1.69 4.43 -4.22
CA LEU A 158 -2.22 5.54 -3.43
C LEU A 158 -3.74 5.49 -3.27
N ALA A 159 -4.45 5.00 -4.30
CA ALA A 159 -5.89 4.79 -4.27
C ALA A 159 -6.38 3.87 -3.13
N LEU A 160 -5.50 3.07 -2.50
CA LEU A 160 -5.82 2.25 -1.31
C LEU A 160 -4.94 2.59 -0.09
N ALA A 161 -4.15 3.67 -0.15
CA ALA A 161 -3.22 4.05 0.90
C ALA A 161 -3.55 5.39 1.58
N VAL A 162 -4.72 5.97 1.29
CA VAL A 162 -5.29 7.07 2.07
C VAL A 162 -5.98 6.50 3.31
N ALA A 163 -5.25 6.43 4.43
CA ALA A 163 -5.65 5.70 5.62
C ALA A 163 -5.13 6.35 6.91
N ASP A 164 -5.79 6.05 8.04
CA ASP A 164 -5.36 6.52 9.37
C ASP A 164 -3.97 5.99 9.73
N ARG A 165 -3.69 4.77 9.28
CA ARG A 165 -2.38 4.12 9.37
C ARG A 165 -1.99 3.56 8.01
N VAL A 166 -0.76 3.83 7.61
CA VAL A 166 -0.08 3.23 6.48
C VAL A 166 1.14 2.52 7.06
N TRP A 167 1.15 1.20 6.92
CA TRP A 167 2.24 0.34 7.34
C TRP A 167 2.92 -0.22 6.11
N MET A 168 4.20 -0.57 6.23
CA MET A 168 4.93 -1.23 5.15
C MET A 168 5.68 -2.42 5.71
N LEU A 169 5.69 -3.50 4.95
CA LEU A 169 6.64 -4.57 5.22
C LEU A 169 8.08 -4.10 4.91
N GLU A 170 9.07 -4.63 5.63
CA GLU A 170 10.44 -4.08 5.62
C GLU A 170 11.14 -4.09 4.24
N ASN A 171 10.74 -5.01 3.36
CA ASN A 171 11.27 -5.12 1.99
C ASN A 171 10.32 -4.53 0.94
N ALA A 172 9.09 -4.16 1.32
CA ALA A 172 8.17 -3.49 0.42
C ALA A 172 8.72 -2.12 -0.01
N TYR A 173 8.32 -1.67 -1.20
CA TYR A 173 8.60 -0.30 -1.64
C TYR A 173 7.31 0.47 -1.87
N TYR A 174 7.39 1.79 -1.78
CA TYR A 174 6.29 2.67 -2.16
C TYR A 174 6.87 3.92 -2.84
N SER A 175 6.52 4.11 -4.12
CA SER A 175 7.14 5.13 -4.98
C SER A 175 6.14 5.76 -5.93
N VAL A 176 6.39 7.01 -6.33
CA VAL A 176 5.61 7.72 -7.35
C VAL A 176 5.79 7.13 -8.75
N ILE A 177 6.90 6.44 -8.99
CA ILE A 177 7.25 5.81 -10.27
C ILE A 177 8.09 4.55 -10.00
N THR A 178 7.99 3.53 -10.86
CA THR A 178 8.87 2.37 -10.76
C THR A 178 10.33 2.76 -11.04
N PRO A 179 11.32 2.10 -10.42
CA PRO A 179 12.73 2.37 -10.68
C PRO A 179 13.10 2.26 -12.17
N GLU A 180 12.53 1.27 -12.86
CA GLU A 180 12.79 1.01 -14.27
C GLU A 180 12.27 2.15 -15.16
N SER A 181 11.05 2.63 -14.89
CA SER A 181 10.48 3.78 -15.62
C SER A 181 11.22 5.07 -15.31
N CYS A 182 11.65 5.27 -14.05
CA CYS A 182 12.48 6.41 -13.66
C CYS A 182 13.82 6.41 -14.41
N ALA A 183 14.49 5.27 -14.48
CA ALA A 183 15.76 5.12 -15.18
C ALA A 183 15.61 5.36 -16.70
N SER A 184 14.55 4.82 -17.31
CA SER A 184 14.25 5.05 -18.72
C SER A 184 14.02 6.54 -19.05
N ILE A 185 13.40 7.30 -18.14
CA ILE A 185 13.11 8.73 -18.35
C ILE A 185 14.34 9.60 -18.07
N LEU A 186 14.93 9.47 -16.87
CA LEU A 186 15.99 10.37 -16.41
C LEU A 186 17.37 10.02 -16.98
N PHE A 187 17.65 8.73 -17.14
CA PHE A 187 18.94 8.24 -17.61
C PHE A 187 18.92 7.79 -19.06
N LYS A 188 17.74 7.70 -19.69
CA LYS A 188 17.54 7.11 -21.03
C LYS A 188 18.09 5.68 -21.14
N ASP A 189 18.16 4.99 -20.00
CA ASP A 189 18.75 3.66 -19.87
C ASP A 189 18.05 2.88 -18.75
N PRO A 190 17.18 1.91 -19.07
CA PRO A 190 16.45 1.13 -18.07
C PRO A 190 17.37 0.19 -17.27
N SER A 191 18.58 -0.12 -17.73
CA SER A 191 19.53 -0.95 -16.98
C SER A 191 20.02 -0.27 -15.70
N ARG A 192 19.88 1.06 -15.62
CA ARG A 192 20.23 1.89 -14.45
C ARG A 192 19.12 1.95 -13.39
N ALA A 193 18.20 0.98 -13.38
CA ALA A 193 17.11 0.88 -12.40
C ALA A 193 17.62 0.82 -10.94
N ASN A 194 18.77 0.18 -10.69
CA ASN A 194 19.37 0.13 -9.36
C ASN A 194 19.76 1.54 -8.86
N GLU A 195 20.42 2.31 -9.71
CA GLU A 195 20.79 3.70 -9.41
C GLU A 195 19.54 4.58 -9.22
N ALA A 196 18.51 4.42 -10.07
CA ALA A 196 17.24 5.12 -9.91
C ALA A 196 16.56 4.80 -8.57
N ALA A 197 16.56 3.52 -8.16
CA ALA A 197 15.94 3.08 -6.91
C ALA A 197 16.55 3.76 -5.67
N GLU A 198 17.87 3.88 -5.62
CA GLU A 198 18.59 4.58 -4.54
C GLU A 198 18.20 6.07 -4.46
N HIS A 199 18.03 6.72 -5.60
CA HIS A 199 17.64 8.14 -5.67
C HIS A 199 16.16 8.37 -5.30
N LEU A 200 15.29 7.42 -5.59
CA LEU A 200 13.85 7.54 -5.30
C LEU A 200 13.51 7.46 -3.80
N ARG A 201 14.41 6.91 -2.96
CA ARG A 201 14.23 6.83 -1.49
C ARG A 201 12.87 6.19 -1.13
N LEU A 202 12.59 5.05 -1.75
CA LEU A 202 11.29 4.37 -1.80
C LEU A 202 11.12 3.25 -0.76
N THR A 203 12.13 3.00 0.08
CA THR A 203 12.12 1.89 1.04
C THR A 203 11.22 2.18 2.24
N ALA A 204 10.77 1.14 2.94
CA ALA A 204 10.04 1.30 4.20
C ALA A 204 10.81 2.16 5.23
N HIS A 205 12.13 2.01 5.32
CA HIS A 205 12.96 2.82 6.22
C HIS A 205 13.02 4.30 5.81
N ASP A 206 13.15 4.59 4.52
CA ASP A 206 13.14 5.96 4.03
C ASP A 206 11.80 6.63 4.33
N LEU A 207 10.70 5.98 3.97
CA LEU A 207 9.35 6.53 4.12
C LEU A 207 8.93 6.68 5.58
N TYR A 208 9.42 5.78 6.46
CA TYR A 208 9.26 5.95 7.90
C TYR A 208 10.03 7.18 8.40
N SER A 209 11.27 7.37 7.96
CA SER A 209 12.08 8.55 8.32
C SER A 209 11.48 9.87 7.80
N PHE A 210 10.72 9.81 6.71
CA PHE A 210 10.00 10.95 6.14
C PHE A 210 8.66 11.22 6.84
N GLY A 211 8.18 10.30 7.69
CA GLY A 211 6.87 10.39 8.34
C GLY A 211 5.70 10.15 7.39
N VAL A 212 5.93 9.43 6.28
CA VAL A 212 4.89 9.05 5.30
C VAL A 212 4.14 7.80 5.78
N ILE A 213 4.82 6.92 6.50
CA ILE A 213 4.25 5.69 7.08
C ILE A 213 4.44 5.67 8.60
N GLU A 214 3.56 4.99 9.31
CA GLU A 214 3.59 4.95 10.79
C GLU A 214 4.32 3.73 11.34
N LYS A 215 4.53 2.68 10.53
CA LYS A 215 5.12 1.44 11.01
C LYS A 215 5.80 0.66 9.90
N ILE A 216 6.98 0.13 10.24
CA ILE A 216 7.67 -0.91 9.48
C ILE A 216 7.37 -2.25 10.15
N ILE A 217 6.98 -3.24 9.36
CA ILE A 217 6.71 -4.61 9.81
C ILE A 217 7.88 -5.47 9.33
N GLU A 218 8.62 -6.03 10.28
CA GLU A 218 9.69 -6.97 9.96
C GLU A 218 9.13 -8.25 9.32
N GLU A 219 9.79 -8.71 8.27
CA GLU A 219 9.41 -9.87 7.48
C GLU A 219 10.34 -11.05 7.77
N PRO A 220 9.87 -12.30 7.56
CA PRO A 220 10.78 -13.44 7.49
C PRO A 220 11.71 -13.32 6.29
N ASP A 221 12.88 -13.96 6.37
CA ASP A 221 13.82 -14.03 5.25
C ASP A 221 13.25 -14.85 4.08
N ASP A 222 12.43 -15.85 4.41
CA ASP A 222 11.84 -16.78 3.45
C ASP A 222 10.39 -17.14 3.82
N PHE A 223 9.43 -16.56 3.09
CA PHE A 223 8.01 -16.86 3.25
C PHE A 223 7.60 -18.27 2.81
N THR A 224 8.48 -19.03 2.14
CA THR A 224 8.18 -20.40 1.74
C THR A 224 8.25 -21.38 2.91
N LYS A 225 8.91 -21.01 4.01
CA LYS A 225 8.94 -21.78 5.24
C LYS A 225 7.68 -21.54 6.06
N GLU A 226 6.92 -22.61 6.28
CA GLU A 226 5.61 -22.54 6.95
C GLU A 226 5.70 -21.92 8.35
N ASP A 227 6.63 -22.37 9.20
CA ASP A 227 6.74 -21.90 10.58
C ASP A 227 7.10 -20.41 10.66
N GLU A 228 8.00 -19.95 9.80
CA GLU A 228 8.39 -18.53 9.73
C GLU A 228 7.21 -17.67 9.24
N ARG A 229 6.49 -18.13 8.21
CA ARG A 229 5.31 -17.46 7.68
C ARG A 229 4.18 -17.42 8.70
N ALA A 230 3.86 -18.53 9.36
CA ALA A 230 2.80 -18.62 10.36
C ALA A 230 3.08 -17.70 11.55
N LEU A 231 4.32 -17.69 12.06
CA LEU A 231 4.73 -16.79 13.14
C LEU A 231 4.61 -15.32 12.73
N PHE A 232 5.01 -14.99 11.51
CA PHE A 232 4.85 -13.64 10.96
C PHE A 232 3.38 -13.23 10.87
N MET A 233 2.51 -14.08 10.32
CA MET A 233 1.08 -13.80 10.22
C MET A 233 0.43 -13.63 11.59
N GLN A 234 0.81 -14.44 12.59
CA GLN A 234 0.32 -14.31 13.96
C GLN A 234 0.70 -12.95 14.58
N LYS A 235 1.96 -12.51 14.40
CA LYS A 235 2.42 -11.20 14.87
C LYS A 235 1.66 -10.07 14.19
N LEU A 236 1.47 -10.17 12.88
CA LEU A 236 0.71 -9.18 12.10
C LEU A 236 -0.75 -9.11 12.55
N LYS A 237 -1.41 -10.26 12.80
CA LYS A 237 -2.79 -10.33 13.33
C LYS A 237 -2.90 -9.59 14.65
N HIS A 238 -1.99 -9.85 15.59
CA HIS A 238 -1.95 -9.19 16.90
C HIS A 238 -1.74 -7.68 16.81
N ASP A 239 -0.84 -7.26 15.92
CA ASP A 239 -0.56 -5.84 15.70
C ASP A 239 -1.76 -5.11 15.11
N LEU A 240 -2.41 -5.70 14.09
CA LEU A 240 -3.65 -5.20 13.51
C LEU A 240 -4.76 -5.12 14.55
N GLU A 241 -4.93 -6.16 15.37
CA GLU A 241 -5.94 -6.19 16.42
C GLU A 241 -5.76 -5.02 17.40
N LYS A 242 -4.53 -4.81 17.89
CA LYS A 242 -4.22 -3.70 18.78
C LYS A 242 -4.52 -2.35 18.14
N GLU A 243 -4.14 -2.16 16.87
CA GLU A 243 -4.32 -0.88 16.20
C GLU A 243 -5.80 -0.61 15.89
N VAL A 244 -6.54 -1.63 15.45
CA VAL A 244 -8.00 -1.54 15.27
C VAL A 244 -8.67 -1.15 16.59
N HIS A 245 -8.32 -1.78 17.70
CA HIS A 245 -8.86 -1.43 19.02
C HIS A 245 -8.52 0.00 19.45
N LYS A 246 -7.34 0.52 19.10
CA LYS A 246 -6.97 1.91 19.38
C LYS A 246 -7.79 2.88 18.53
N LEU A 247 -7.86 2.67 17.22
CA LEU A 247 -8.55 3.58 16.32
C LEU A 247 -10.07 3.61 16.56
N LYS A 248 -10.68 2.48 16.95
CA LYS A 248 -12.10 2.41 17.32
C LYS A 248 -12.46 3.22 18.58
N LYS A 249 -11.48 3.60 19.41
CA LYS A 249 -11.72 4.45 20.58
C LYS A 249 -11.79 5.94 20.24
N LEU A 250 -11.36 6.33 19.05
CA LEU A 250 -11.46 7.71 18.59
C LEU A 250 -12.89 8.03 18.16
N SER A 251 -13.31 9.27 18.41
CA SER A 251 -14.52 9.79 17.78
C SER A 251 -14.31 9.91 16.27
N ALA A 252 -15.41 9.95 15.49
CA ALA A 252 -15.30 10.17 14.05
C ALA A 252 -14.62 11.51 13.72
N GLU A 253 -14.83 12.54 14.55
CA GLU A 253 -14.20 13.86 14.40
C GLU A 253 -12.69 13.79 14.64
N ASP A 254 -12.25 13.14 15.72
CA ASP A 254 -10.83 12.97 16.03
C ASP A 254 -10.12 12.11 14.98
N LEU A 255 -10.80 11.06 14.49
CA LEU A 255 -10.28 10.20 13.43
C LEU A 255 -10.03 11.00 12.15
N LEU A 256 -11.02 11.77 11.70
CA LEU A 256 -10.92 12.60 10.49
C LEU A 256 -9.88 13.71 10.65
N ALA A 257 -9.85 14.39 11.80
CA ALA A 257 -8.86 15.42 12.08
C ALA A 257 -7.43 14.85 12.06
N ALA A 258 -7.21 13.70 12.72
CA ALA A 258 -5.91 13.03 12.72
C ALA A 258 -5.49 12.59 11.31
N ARG A 259 -6.43 12.07 10.51
CA ARG A 259 -6.16 11.70 9.11
C ARG A 259 -5.83 12.91 8.27
N TYR A 260 -6.58 14.00 8.40
CA TYR A 260 -6.31 15.25 7.68
C TYR A 260 -4.91 15.78 8.00
N GLU A 261 -4.59 15.93 9.29
CA GLU A 261 -3.28 16.43 9.74
C GLU A 261 -2.12 15.54 9.29
N LYS A 262 -2.33 14.20 9.29
CA LYS A 262 -1.35 13.25 8.77
C LYS A 262 -0.95 13.57 7.34
N TYR A 263 -1.91 13.81 6.44
CA TYR A 263 -1.61 14.09 5.04
C TYR A 263 -1.18 15.55 4.82
N ARG A 264 -1.71 16.50 5.59
CA ARG A 264 -1.43 17.93 5.41
C ARG A 264 0.03 18.31 5.68
N LYS A 265 0.70 17.58 6.57
CA LYS A 265 2.13 17.76 6.90
C LYS A 265 3.09 17.06 5.93
N ILE A 266 2.59 16.27 4.97
CA ILE A 266 3.43 15.61 3.97
C ILE A 266 3.81 16.64 2.90
N GLY A 267 5.11 16.75 2.64
CA GLY A 267 5.70 17.77 1.77
C GLY A 267 6.51 18.78 2.57
N ARG A 268 7.78 18.94 2.21
CA ARG A 268 8.68 19.93 2.81
C ARG A 268 8.98 21.01 1.79
N TYR A 269 8.72 22.25 2.15
CA TYR A 269 9.07 23.41 1.34
C TYR A 269 9.85 24.38 2.24
N GLU A 270 10.93 24.98 1.73
CA GLU A 270 11.79 25.88 2.51
C GLU A 270 10.99 27.01 3.18
N GLN A 271 9.99 27.55 2.47
CA GLN A 271 9.08 28.60 2.95
C GLN A 271 8.22 28.21 4.16
N TYR A 272 8.14 26.93 4.54
CA TYR A 272 7.37 26.43 5.69
C TYR A 272 8.22 25.61 6.69
N SER A 273 9.55 25.59 6.53
CA SER A 273 10.45 24.66 7.24
C SER A 273 11.13 25.24 8.49
N SER A 274 10.77 26.44 8.93
CA SER A 274 11.50 27.22 9.95
C SER A 274 11.40 26.71 11.39
N GLN A 275 11.09 25.42 11.62
CA GLN A 275 10.87 24.88 12.98
C GLN A 275 11.73 23.67 13.38
N ILE A 276 12.78 23.27 12.63
CA ILE A 276 13.65 22.13 13.06
C ILE A 276 15.17 22.39 12.78
N PRO A 277 16.11 21.95 13.65
CA PRO A 277 17.54 22.34 13.60
C PRO A 277 18.32 21.88 12.35
N LYS A 278 19.31 22.70 11.97
CA LYS A 278 20.10 22.73 10.73
C LYS A 278 21.05 21.54 10.43
N GLU A 279 20.92 20.40 11.10
CA GLU A 279 21.95 19.35 11.01
C GLU A 279 21.83 18.45 9.75
N ASN A 280 20.71 18.51 9.01
CA ASN A 280 20.44 17.60 7.88
C ASN A 280 20.39 18.27 6.48
N GLU A 281 20.67 19.58 6.34
CA GLU A 281 20.52 20.30 5.06
C GLU A 281 21.56 19.92 3.98
N ARG A 282 22.73 19.40 4.37
CA ARG A 282 23.90 19.31 3.46
C ARG A 282 23.80 18.26 2.32
N ARG A 283 22.80 17.37 2.32
CA ARG A 283 22.68 16.31 1.28
C ARG A 283 21.66 16.59 0.17
N LEU A 284 20.73 17.51 0.34
CA LEU A 284 19.60 17.70 -0.60
C LEU A 284 19.93 18.56 -1.84
N PHE A 285 20.87 19.50 -1.75
CA PHE A 285 21.02 20.57 -2.76
C PHE A 285 21.94 20.28 -3.95
N LYS A 286 22.52 19.08 -4.07
CA LYS A 286 23.41 18.76 -5.19
C LYS A 286 22.71 18.35 -6.49
N PHE A 287 21.38 18.19 -6.50
CA PHE A 287 20.65 17.59 -7.62
C PHE A 287 20.23 18.57 -8.74
N PHE A 288 20.06 19.86 -8.45
CA PHE A 288 19.57 20.83 -9.44
C PHE A 288 20.66 21.66 -10.15
N LYS A 289 21.93 21.28 -9.98
CA LYS A 289 23.05 21.89 -10.71
C LYS A 289 23.85 20.81 -11.42
N LYS A 290 23.36 20.36 -12.56
CA LYS A 290 24.17 19.97 -13.73
C LYS A 290 23.28 19.90 -14.95
#